data_AF-A0ABD5DG19-F1
#
_entry.id   AF-A0ABD5DG19-F1
#
_cell.length_a   1.000
_cell.length_b   1.000
_cell.length_c   1.000
_cell.angle_alpha   90.00
_cell.angle_beta   90.00
_cell.angle_gamma   90.00
#
_symmetry.space_group_name_H-M   'P 1'
#
loop_
_entity.id
_entity.type
_entity.pdbx_description
1 polymer ?
#
loop_
_entity_poly.entity_id
_entity_poly.type
_entity_poly.pdbx_seq_one_letter_code
_entity_poly.pdbx_strand_id
1 'polypeptide(L)'
;LSQLGAKVERNGSVWIDAGPVDVFCAPYDLVKTMRASIWALGPLVARFGQGQVSLPGGCAIGARPVDLHISGLEQLGAEIKLEEGYVKASVSGRLKGAHI
;
A
#
# COMPACT_ATOMS: atom_id res chain seq x y z
N LEU A 1 6.04 -4.21 -7.56
CA LEU A 1 6.26 -2.89 -8.20
C LEU A 1 5.98 -2.94 -9.70
N SER A 2 6.55 -3.87 -10.47
CA SER A 2 6.25 -3.97 -11.90
C SER A 2 4.77 -4.19 -12.23
N GLN A 3 4.04 -4.97 -11.42
CA GLN A 3 2.58 -5.13 -11.56
C GLN A 3 1.77 -3.87 -11.23
N LEU A 4 2.40 -2.85 -10.61
CA LEU A 4 1.80 -1.53 -10.41
C LEU A 4 2.09 -0.57 -11.58
N GLY A 5 2.86 -1.01 -12.59
CA GLY A 5 3.29 -0.19 -13.73
C GLY A 5 4.69 0.41 -13.60
N ALA A 6 5.40 0.21 -12.49
CA ALA A 6 6.78 0.71 -12.34
C ALA A 6 7.76 -0.09 -13.22
N LYS A 7 8.69 0.58 -13.89
CA LYS A 7 9.81 -0.10 -14.57
C LYS A 7 10.89 -0.39 -13.55
N VAL A 8 11.27 -1.66 -13.42
CA VAL A 8 12.23 -2.12 -12.41
C VAL A 8 13.31 -2.96 -13.08
N GLU A 9 14.57 -2.58 -12.88
CA GLU A 9 15.74 -3.30 -13.37
C GLU A 9 16.68 -3.61 -12.21
N ARG A 10 17.38 -4.75 -12.29
CA ARG A 10 18.34 -5.18 -11.26
C ARG A 10 19.62 -5.71 -11.88
N ASN A 11 20.74 -5.06 -11.59
CA ASN A 11 22.10 -5.52 -11.95
C ASN A 11 23.10 -5.02 -10.91
N GLY A 12 23.29 -5.76 -9.80
CA GLY A 12 24.09 -5.34 -8.63
C GLY A 12 23.44 -4.21 -7.82
N SER A 13 22.79 -3.25 -8.49
CA SER A 13 21.92 -2.21 -7.96
C SER A 13 20.49 -2.41 -8.44
N VAL A 14 19.52 -1.72 -7.81
CA VAL A 14 18.11 -1.73 -8.20
C VAL A 14 17.74 -0.35 -8.75
N TRP A 15 17.25 -0.32 -9.98
CA TRP A 15 16.79 0.89 -10.67
C TRP A 15 15.28 0.85 -10.79
N ILE A 16 14.61 1.94 -10.41
CA ILE A 16 13.15 2.02 -10.38
C ILE A 16 12.70 3.32 -11.02
N ASP A 17 11.97 3.23 -12.13
CA ASP A 17 11.19 4.34 -12.67
C ASP A 17 9.70 4.12 -12.33
N ALA A 18 9.22 4.91 -11.36
CA ALA A 18 7.84 4.91 -10.93
C ALA A 18 6.98 5.97 -11.65
N GLY A 19 7.52 6.67 -12.64
CA GLY A 19 6.77 7.59 -13.52
C GLY A 19 5.52 6.95 -14.14
N PRO A 20 5.61 5.76 -14.77
CA PRO A 20 4.51 5.12 -15.49
C PRO A 20 3.53 4.31 -14.61
N VAL A 21 3.57 4.44 -13.28
CA VAL A 21 2.64 3.74 -12.40
C VAL A 21 1.20 4.22 -12.65
N ASP A 22 0.34 3.30 -13.06
CA ASP A 22 -1.07 3.52 -13.42
C ASP A 22 -2.03 2.52 -12.75
N VAL A 23 -1.49 1.52 -12.05
CA VAL A 23 -2.26 0.52 -11.29
C VAL A 23 -2.13 0.79 -9.79
N PHE A 24 -3.27 0.94 -9.12
CA PHE A 24 -3.35 1.30 -7.69
C PHE A 24 -3.80 0.14 -6.79
N CYS A 25 -3.93 -1.06 -7.34
CA CYS A 25 -4.27 -2.26 -6.59
C CYS A 25 -3.07 -3.21 -6.53
N ALA A 26 -2.59 -3.49 -5.32
CA ALA A 26 -1.53 -4.47 -5.13
C ALA A 26 -2.08 -5.90 -5.26
N PRO A 27 -1.42 -6.76 -6.06
CA PRO A 27 -1.90 -8.10 -6.38
C PRO A 27 -1.88 -9.01 -5.15
N TYR A 28 -3.00 -9.68 -4.89
CA TYR A 28 -3.22 -10.56 -3.73
C TYR A 28 -2.09 -11.58 -3.51
N ASP A 29 -1.65 -12.25 -4.57
CA ASP A 29 -0.65 -13.32 -4.48
C ASP A 29 0.71 -12.86 -3.95
N LEU A 30 1.10 -11.62 -4.22
CA LEU A 30 2.32 -11.04 -3.67
C LEU A 30 2.10 -10.52 -2.25
N VAL A 31 0.92 -9.97 -1.96
CA VAL A 31 0.64 -9.36 -0.68
C VAL A 31 0.50 -10.41 0.43
N LYS A 32 -0.14 -11.55 0.14
CA LYS A 32 -0.30 -12.64 1.11
C LYS A 32 1.02 -13.30 1.52
N THR A 33 2.03 -13.26 0.64
CA THR A 33 3.31 -13.95 0.84
C THR A 33 4.38 -13.07 1.50
N MET A 34 4.24 -11.75 1.43
CA MET A 34 5.23 -10.81 1.96
C MET A 34 4.58 -9.66 2.73
N ARG A 35 4.84 -9.57 4.05
CA ARG A 35 4.30 -8.50 4.91
C ARG A 35 4.63 -7.10 4.40
N ALA A 36 5.83 -6.89 3.87
CA ALA A 36 6.28 -5.60 3.35
C ALA A 36 5.38 -5.03 2.24
N SER A 37 4.53 -5.86 1.63
CA SER A 37 3.56 -5.42 0.61
C SER A 37 2.55 -4.39 1.13
N ILE A 38 2.28 -4.35 2.45
CA ILE A 38 1.40 -3.32 3.04
C ILE A 38 1.93 -1.90 2.82
N TRP A 39 3.25 -1.73 2.69
CA TRP A 39 3.87 -0.42 2.45
C TRP A 39 3.54 0.17 1.09
N ALA A 40 2.97 -0.60 0.15
CA ALA A 40 2.47 -0.05 -1.10
C ALA A 40 1.31 0.93 -0.89
N LEU A 41 0.50 0.75 0.17
CA LEU A 41 -0.70 1.55 0.41
C LEU A 41 -0.37 3.03 0.60
N GLY A 42 0.62 3.36 1.42
CA GLY A 42 0.99 4.74 1.77
C GLY A 42 1.39 5.59 0.55
N PRO A 43 2.42 5.21 -0.23
CA PRO A 43 2.83 5.93 -1.43
C PRO A 43 1.75 6.01 -2.51
N LEU A 44 0.91 4.98 -2.64
CA LEU A 44 -0.20 5.00 -3.59
C LEU A 44 -1.22 6.08 -3.22
N VAL A 45 -1.67 6.12 -1.97
CA VAL A 45 -2.61 7.13 -1.48
C VAL A 45 -1.98 8.53 -1.50
N ALA A 46 -0.73 8.66 -1.07
CA ALA A 46 -0.04 9.95 -1.00
C ALA A 46 0.20 10.58 -2.38
N ARG A 47 0.48 9.76 -3.41
CA ARG A 47 0.79 10.25 -4.77
C ARG A 47 -0.42 10.30 -5.68
N PHE A 48 -1.31 9.32 -5.62
CA PHE A 48 -2.42 9.15 -6.56
C PHE A 48 -3.80 9.39 -5.92
N GLY A 49 -3.86 9.66 -4.62
CA GLY A 49 -5.11 9.87 -3.90
C GLY A 49 -5.90 8.58 -3.62
N GLN A 50 -5.40 7.42 -4.07
CA GLN A 50 -6.06 6.13 -3.87
C GLN A 50 -5.05 4.98 -3.87
N GLY A 51 -5.38 3.90 -3.16
CA GLY A 51 -4.58 2.68 -3.12
C GLY A 51 -5.35 1.53 -2.51
N GLN A 52 -5.09 0.32 -2.99
CA GLN A 52 -5.75 -0.90 -2.53
C GLN A 52 -4.69 -1.98 -2.30
N VAL A 53 -4.71 -2.60 -1.12
CA VAL A 53 -3.79 -3.68 -0.77
C VAL A 53 -4.58 -4.74 0.01
N SER A 54 -4.39 -6.02 -0.30
CA SER A 54 -5.03 -7.08 0.49
C SER A 54 -4.45 -7.13 1.91
N LEU A 55 -5.19 -7.66 2.87
CA LEU A 55 -4.62 -7.91 4.19
C LEU A 55 -3.47 -8.92 4.04
N PRO A 56 -2.27 -8.65 4.61
CA PRO A 56 -1.19 -9.63 4.61
C PRO A 56 -1.67 -10.89 5.36
N GLY A 57 -1.22 -12.05 4.89
CA GLY A 57 -1.64 -13.33 5.45
C GLY A 57 -1.25 -13.52 6.92
N GLY A 58 -1.83 -14.56 7.54
CA GLY A 58 -1.49 -14.99 8.89
C GLY A 58 -0.03 -15.46 9.00
N CYS A 59 0.64 -15.12 10.10
CA CYS A 59 2.01 -15.52 10.36
C CYS A 59 2.05 -16.55 11.50
N ALA A 60 2.90 -17.58 11.36
CA ALA A 60 2.99 -18.70 12.31
C ALA A 60 3.39 -18.31 13.75
N ILE A 61 3.88 -17.09 13.98
CA ILE A 61 4.33 -16.62 15.30
C ILE A 61 3.38 -15.62 15.97
N GLY A 62 2.13 -15.55 15.49
CA GLY A 62 1.08 -14.72 16.09
C GLY A 62 0.56 -13.58 15.21
N ALA A 63 -0.50 -12.94 15.69
CA ALA A 63 -1.15 -11.83 15.01
C ALA A 63 -0.22 -10.61 14.94
N ARG A 64 -0.08 -10.05 13.74
CA ARG A 64 0.65 -8.81 13.49
C ARG A 64 -0.29 -7.89 12.71
N PRO A 65 -1.20 -7.20 13.41
CA PRO A 65 -2.23 -6.39 12.77
C PRO A 65 -1.61 -5.21 12.03
N VAL A 66 -2.38 -4.67 11.09
CA VAL A 66 -2.02 -3.49 10.29
C VAL A 66 -2.83 -2.25 10.71
N ASP A 67 -3.47 -2.32 11.88
CA ASP A 67 -4.27 -1.28 12.51
C ASP A 67 -3.50 0.04 12.66
N LEU A 68 -2.23 -0.01 13.03
CA LEU A 68 -1.39 1.19 13.11
C LEU A 68 -1.18 1.86 11.74
N HIS A 69 -1.08 1.08 10.67
CA HIS A 69 -0.98 1.63 9.31
C HIS A 69 -2.29 2.30 8.88
N ILE A 70 -3.42 1.68 9.22
CA ILE A 70 -4.76 2.19 8.93
C ILE A 70 -5.00 3.49 9.70
N SER A 71 -4.84 3.46 11.02
CA SER A 71 -5.05 4.63 11.88
C SER A 71 -4.16 5.81 11.51
N GLY A 72 -2.88 5.55 11.20
CA GLY A 72 -1.98 6.61 10.76
C GLY A 72 -2.43 7.29 9.46
N LEU A 73 -2.92 6.51 8.48
CA LEU A 73 -3.44 7.07 7.23
C LEU A 73 -4.77 7.81 7.41
N GLU A 74 -5.65 7.31 8.29
CA GLU A 74 -6.90 8.00 8.64
C GLU A 74 -6.64 9.36 9.30
N GLN A 75 -5.67 9.42 10.22
CA GLN A 75 -5.25 10.68 10.84
C GLN A 75 -4.68 11.68 9.82
N LEU A 76 -4.04 11.18 8.75
CA LEU A 76 -3.58 12.00 7.62
C LEU A 76 -4.71 12.41 6.67
N GLY A 77 -5.96 11.99 6.92
CA GLY A 77 -7.15 12.35 6.17
C GLY A 77 -7.58 11.36 5.09
N ALA A 78 -7.04 10.13 5.08
CA ALA A 78 -7.53 9.08 4.19
C ALA A 78 -8.84 8.46 4.71
N GLU A 79 -9.80 8.22 3.82
CA GLU A 79 -10.94 7.35 4.05
C GLU A 79 -10.51 5.91 3.74
N ILE A 80 -10.68 5.00 4.71
CA ILE A 80 -10.31 3.59 4.58
C ILE A 80 -11.54 2.70 4.72
N LYS A 81 -11.68 1.71 3.82
CA LYS A 81 -12.71 0.67 3.85
C LYS A 81 -12.07 -0.70 3.78
N LEU A 82 -12.53 -1.62 4.63
CA LEU A 82 -12.21 -3.04 4.54
C LEU A 82 -13.34 -3.75 3.79
N GLU A 83 -13.06 -4.23 2.59
CA GLU A 83 -14.02 -4.95 1.75
C GLU A 83 -13.34 -6.17 1.14
N GLU A 84 -13.95 -7.35 1.25
CA GLU A 84 -13.47 -8.60 0.64
C GLU A 84 -12.00 -8.95 0.98
N GLY A 85 -11.53 -8.56 2.16
CA GLY A 85 -10.13 -8.77 2.57
C GLY A 85 -9.12 -7.78 1.98
N TYR A 86 -9.60 -6.72 1.32
CA TYR A 86 -8.79 -5.60 0.86
C TYR A 86 -8.96 -4.37 1.75
N VAL A 87 -7.84 -3.71 2.00
CA VAL A 87 -7.78 -2.35 2.55
C VAL A 87 -7.82 -1.40 1.37
N LYS A 88 -8.96 -0.73 1.19
CA LYS A 88 -9.16 0.31 0.16
C LYS A 88 -9.02 1.67 0.83
N ALA A 89 -8.00 2.43 0.46
CA ALA A 89 -7.75 3.76 0.99
C ALA A 89 -7.89 4.81 -0.12
N SER A 90 -8.51 5.93 0.20
CA SER A 90 -8.68 7.06 -0.72
C SER A 90 -8.64 8.39 0.02
N VAL A 91 -8.21 9.45 -0.64
CA VAL A 91 -8.22 10.82 -0.11
C VAL A 91 -8.63 11.79 -1.20
N SER A 92 -9.53 12.71 -0.85
CA SER A 92 -9.89 13.82 -1.75
C SER A 92 -8.79 14.89 -1.70
N GLY A 93 -7.95 14.94 -2.73
CA GLY A 93 -6.83 15.86 -2.82
C GLY A 93 -5.53 15.28 -2.26
N ARG A 94 -4.98 15.87 -1.21
CA ARG A 94 -3.69 15.46 -0.62
C ARG A 94 -3.87 15.08 0.84
N LEU A 95 -3.11 14.08 1.28
CA LEU A 95 -2.92 13.82 2.71
C LEU A 95 -2.40 15.08 3.42
N LYS A 96 -2.85 15.28 4.64
CA LYS A 96 -2.48 16.41 5.49
C LYS A 96 -1.64 15.91 6.65
N GLY A 97 -0.65 16.69 7.07
CA GLY A 97 0.17 16.35 8.23
C GLY A 97 -0.68 16.20 9.50
N ALA A 98 -0.32 15.22 10.33
CA ALA A 98 -0.98 14.92 11.59
C ALA A 98 0.07 14.61 12.67
N HIS A 99 -0.34 14.68 13.94
CA HIS A 99 0.46 14.20 15.07
C HIS A 99 0.00 12.78 15.38
N ILE A 100 0.89 11.80 15.18
CA ILE A 100 0.61 10.35 15.22
C ILE A 100 1.43 9.70 16.31
#